data_AF-A0A5E4CVU9-F1
#
_entry.id   AF-A0A5E4CVU9-F1
#
_cell.length_a   1.000
_cell.length_b   1.000
_cell.length_c   1.000
_cell.angle_alpha   90.00
_cell.angle_beta   90.00
_cell.angle_gamma   90.00
#
_symmetry.space_group_name_H-M   'P 1'
#
loop_
_entity.id
_entity.type
_entity.pdbx_description
1 polymer ?
#
loop_
_entity_poly.entity_id
_entity_poly.type
_entity_poly.pdbx_seq_one_letter_code
_entity_poly.pdbx_strand_id
1 'polypeptide(L)'
;MLTFTLEHEDFDDRKGKCPYDPAKGHTGLLVDGELYSATLNNFLGTQPVILRNMGPYHPMKAEYKALWLNRPHFIASAYVPESVGSITGDDNKVYFFSERVVEYD
;
A
#
# COMPACT_ATOMS: atom_id res chain seq x y z
N MET A 1 31.87 2.98 -4.79
CA MET A 1 30.61 2.59 -5.45
C MET A 1 29.89 1.62 -4.53
N LEU A 2 28.62 1.86 -4.20
CA LEU A 2 27.79 0.87 -3.51
C LEU A 2 27.30 -0.13 -4.55
N THR A 3 27.75 -1.38 -4.44
CA THR A 3 27.24 -2.50 -5.24
C THR A 3 25.98 -3.02 -4.57
N PHE A 4 24.86 -3.01 -5.28
CA PHE A 4 23.67 -3.73 -4.86
C PHE A 4 23.84 -5.19 -5.32
N THR A 5 23.75 -6.12 -4.39
CA THR A 5 23.72 -7.55 -4.69
C THR A 5 22.37 -8.05 -4.22
N LEU A 6 21.58 -8.63 -5.12
CA LEU A 6 20.35 -9.31 -4.71
C LEU A 6 20.79 -10.59 -3.99
N GLU A 7 20.73 -10.57 -2.65
CA GLU A 7 20.96 -11.78 -1.87
C GLU A 7 19.90 -12.82 -2.25
N HIS A 8 20.32 -14.08 -2.36
CA HIS A 8 19.44 -15.19 -2.71
C HIS A 8 18.63 -15.58 -1.47
N GLU A 9 17.75 -14.69 -1.03
CA GLU A 9 16.78 -15.00 0.02
C GLU A 9 15.59 -15.76 -0.56
N ASP A 10 15.00 -16.63 0.26
CA ASP A 10 13.74 -17.29 -0.04
C ASP A 10 12.71 -16.25 -0.49
N PHE A 11 12.08 -16.47 -1.65
CA PHE A 11 11.16 -15.50 -2.22
C PHE A 11 9.96 -15.29 -1.30
N ASP A 12 9.95 -14.10 -0.71
CA ASP A 12 8.89 -13.63 0.16
C ASP A 12 7.56 -13.47 -0.61
N ASP A 13 6.43 -13.87 -0.01
CA ASP A 13 5.12 -13.73 -0.67
C ASP A 13 4.87 -12.25 -1.04
N ARG A 14 4.56 -12.03 -2.32
CA ARG A 14 4.33 -10.70 -2.91
C ARG A 14 2.85 -10.34 -2.96
N LYS A 15 1.96 -11.26 -2.58
CA LYS A 15 0.53 -11.01 -2.51
C LYS A 15 0.23 -9.81 -1.61
N GLY A 16 -0.52 -8.86 -2.16
CA GLY A 16 -0.86 -7.63 -1.45
C GLY A 16 0.27 -6.60 -1.35
N LYS A 17 1.47 -6.88 -1.87
CA LYS A 17 2.58 -5.91 -1.97
C LYS A 17 2.63 -5.23 -3.35
N CYS A 18 2.32 -5.99 -4.41
CA CYS A 18 2.21 -5.50 -5.80
C CYS A 18 1.11 -6.27 -6.55
N PRO A 19 0.61 -5.76 -7.69
CA PRO A 19 -0.42 -6.44 -8.46
C PRO A 19 0.18 -7.59 -9.30
N TYR A 20 -0.64 -8.58 -9.62
CA TYR A 20 -0.26 -9.66 -10.54
C TYR A 20 -0.19 -9.21 -12.00
N ASP A 21 -1.03 -8.25 -12.37
CA ASP A 21 -1.08 -7.66 -13.71
C ASP A 21 -0.27 -6.35 -13.72
N PRO A 22 0.78 -6.23 -14.57
CA PRO A 22 1.64 -5.05 -14.61
C PRO A 22 0.94 -3.78 -15.10
N ALA A 23 -0.24 -3.90 -15.74
CA ALA A 23 -1.03 -2.76 -16.18
C ALA A 23 -1.90 -2.15 -15.07
N LYS A 24 -1.97 -2.78 -13.88
CA LYS A 24 -2.82 -2.30 -12.78
C LYS A 24 -2.10 -1.27 -11.91
N GLY A 25 -2.80 -0.17 -11.64
CA GLY A 25 -2.36 0.84 -10.68
C GLY A 25 -2.14 0.26 -9.28
N HIS A 26 -1.03 0.67 -8.67
CA HIS A 26 -0.64 0.30 -7.32
C HIS A 26 0.29 1.37 -6.75
N THR A 27 0.47 1.37 -5.44
CA THR A 27 1.44 2.24 -4.77
C THR A 27 1.93 1.58 -3.49
N GLY A 28 3.12 1.95 -3.03
CA GLY A 28 3.68 1.49 -1.77
C GLY A 28 4.68 2.46 -1.16
N LEU A 29 4.81 2.43 0.16
CA LEU A 29 5.75 3.20 0.95
C LEU A 29 6.34 2.33 2.06
N LEU A 30 7.63 2.47 2.29
CA LEU A 30 8.28 1.93 3.48
C LEU A 30 8.39 3.05 4.51
N VAL A 31 7.76 2.88 5.67
CA VAL A 31 7.80 3.84 6.78
C VAL A 31 8.15 3.06 8.04
N ASP A 32 9.23 3.46 8.71
CA ASP A 32 9.70 2.83 9.96
C ASP A 32 9.85 1.30 9.88
N GLY A 33 10.27 0.80 8.70
CA GLY A 33 10.45 -0.63 8.44
C GLY A 33 9.17 -1.39 8.12
N GLU A 34 8.00 -0.75 8.11
CA GLU A 34 6.74 -1.34 7.67
C GLU A 34 6.40 -0.93 6.24
N LEU A 35 5.95 -1.90 5.43
CA LEU A 35 5.46 -1.64 4.09
C LEU A 35 3.96 -1.36 4.13
N TYR A 36 3.60 -0.15 3.70
CA TYR A 36 2.25 0.29 3.42
C TYR A 36 2.01 0.17 1.93
N SER A 37 0.96 -0.52 1.51
CA SER A 37 0.70 -0.80 0.10
C SER A 37 -0.78 -0.66 -0.22
N ALA A 38 -1.09 -0.19 -1.42
CA ALA A 38 -2.42 -0.23 -1.98
C ALA A 38 -2.36 -0.87 -3.37
N THR A 39 -3.03 -2.01 -3.52
CA THR A 39 -2.91 -2.89 -4.70
C THR A 39 -4.13 -3.81 -4.83
N LEU A 40 -4.05 -4.80 -5.71
CA LEU A 40 -5.04 -5.86 -5.91
C LEU A 40 -4.50 -7.19 -5.34
N ASN A 41 -5.29 -7.82 -4.48
CA ASN A 41 -4.88 -8.96 -3.66
C ASN A 41 -5.06 -10.33 -4.33
N ASN A 42 -5.56 -10.37 -5.57
CA ASN A 42 -5.83 -11.61 -6.28
C ASN A 42 -5.43 -11.53 -7.75
N PHE A 43 -5.21 -12.70 -8.34
CA PHE A 43 -4.80 -12.84 -9.75
C PHE A 43 -5.76 -12.18 -10.73
N LEU A 44 -7.07 -12.22 -10.45
CA LEU A 44 -8.10 -11.63 -11.31
C LEU A 44 -8.14 -10.08 -11.25
N GLY A 45 -7.42 -9.45 -10.32
CA GLY A 45 -7.40 -8.00 -10.18
C GLY A 45 -8.74 -7.41 -9.71
N THR A 46 -9.52 -8.16 -8.91
CA THR A 46 -10.86 -7.77 -8.47
C THR A 46 -10.95 -7.44 -6.99
N GLN A 47 -9.91 -7.75 -6.21
CA GLN A 47 -9.88 -7.53 -4.76
C GLN A 47 -8.93 -6.39 -4.38
N PRO A 48 -9.36 -5.11 -4.47
CA PRO A 48 -8.57 -4.00 -3.95
C PRO A 48 -8.33 -4.15 -2.45
N VAL A 49 -7.12 -3.80 -2.04
CA VAL A 49 -6.69 -3.86 -0.65
C VAL A 49 -5.72 -2.72 -0.35
N ILE A 50 -5.84 -2.17 0.85
CA ILE A 50 -4.78 -1.39 1.50
C ILE A 50 -4.23 -2.26 2.62
N LEU A 51 -2.91 -2.45 2.66
CA LEU A 51 -2.22 -3.39 3.54
C LEU A 51 -1.03 -2.71 4.25
N ARG A 52 -0.81 -3.06 5.50
CA ARG A 52 0.43 -2.80 6.24
C ARG A 52 1.07 -4.13 6.64
N ASN A 53 2.32 -4.39 6.25
CA ASN A 53 3.05 -5.62 6.57
C ASN A 53 4.56 -5.36 6.69
N MET A 54 5.37 -6.44 6.75
CA MET A 54 6.84 -6.41 6.88
C MET A 54 7.40 -5.81 8.18
N GLY A 55 6.54 -5.26 9.03
CA GLY A 55 6.86 -4.78 10.37
C GLY A 55 6.89 -5.87 11.45
N PRO A 56 7.27 -5.49 12.68
CA PRO A 56 7.24 -6.38 13.84
C PRO A 56 5.82 -6.71 14.32
N TYR A 57 4.81 -5.97 13.86
CA TYR A 57 3.41 -6.14 14.24
C TYR A 57 2.65 -7.04 13.27
N HIS A 58 1.50 -7.55 13.73
CA HIS A 58 0.61 -8.33 12.87
C HIS A 58 0.19 -7.51 11.64
N PRO A 59 0.19 -8.09 10.43
CA PRO A 59 -0.25 -7.40 9.23
C PRO A 59 -1.68 -6.87 9.37
N MET A 60 -1.91 -5.63 8.93
CA MET A 60 -3.24 -5.03 8.92
C MET A 60 -3.71 -4.85 7.50
N LYS A 61 -5.02 -4.99 7.28
CA LYS A 61 -5.63 -4.78 5.97
C LYS A 61 -6.98 -4.12 6.09
N ALA A 62 -7.32 -3.28 5.12
CA ALA A 62 -8.67 -2.78 4.97
C ALA A 62 -9.68 -3.92 4.75
N GLU A 63 -10.90 -3.73 5.25
CA GLU A 63 -11.98 -4.68 5.01
C GLU A 63 -12.42 -4.63 3.54
N TYR A 64 -12.70 -5.80 2.96
CA TYR A 64 -13.19 -5.90 1.59
C TYR A 64 -14.69 -5.53 1.51
N LYS A 65 -14.97 -4.23 1.53
CA LYS A 65 -16.30 -3.67 1.25
C LYS A 65 -16.21 -2.52 0.25
N ALA A 66 -17.19 -2.44 -0.63
CA ALA A 66 -17.29 -1.38 -1.64
C ALA A 66 -17.38 0.04 -1.03
N LEU A 67 -17.90 0.16 0.21
CA LEU A 67 -17.93 1.42 0.96
C LEU A 67 -16.52 1.98 1.27
N TRP A 68 -15.53 1.10 1.44
CA TRP A 68 -14.14 1.51 1.65
C TRP A 68 -13.42 1.68 0.31
N LEU A 69 -13.49 0.65 -0.54
CA LEU A 69 -12.76 0.56 -1.80
C LEU A 69 -13.69 0.03 -2.90
N ASN A 70 -14.28 0.94 -3.68
CA ASN A 70 -15.04 0.56 -4.88
C ASN A 70 -14.21 0.85 -6.13
N ARG A 71 -13.75 -0.23 -6.78
CA ARG A 71 -12.99 -0.25 -8.04
C ARG A 71 -11.94 0.89 -8.14
N PRO A 72 -11.02 1.01 -7.17
CA PRO A 72 -10.02 2.07 -7.19
C PRO A 72 -8.96 1.80 -8.27
N HIS A 73 -8.42 2.88 -8.86
CA HIS A 73 -7.15 2.85 -9.57
C HIS A 73 -6.10 3.57 -8.70
N PHE A 74 -5.28 2.81 -7.96
CA PHE A 74 -4.30 3.41 -7.05
C PHE A 74 -3.16 4.05 -7.83
N ILE A 75 -2.79 5.28 -7.45
CA ILE A 75 -1.80 6.08 -8.18
C ILE A 75 -0.63 6.56 -7.32
N ALA A 76 -0.86 6.81 -6.04
CA ALA A 76 0.17 7.36 -5.17
C ALA A 76 -0.15 7.11 -3.70
N SER A 77 0.87 7.22 -2.87
CA SER A 77 0.75 7.27 -1.42
C SER A 77 1.78 8.24 -0.85
N ALA A 78 1.46 8.86 0.29
CA ALA A 78 2.35 9.78 0.97
C ALA A 78 2.35 9.54 2.49
N TYR A 79 3.54 9.55 3.08
CA TYR A 79 3.70 9.65 4.53
C TYR A 79 3.73 11.13 4.91
N VAL A 80 2.89 11.51 5.88
CA VAL A 80 2.81 12.87 6.39
C VAL A 80 3.00 12.81 7.90
N PRO A 81 4.16 13.26 8.40
CA PRO A 81 4.35 13.34 9.83
C PRO A 81 3.50 14.49 10.41
N GLU A 82 2.73 14.20 11.45
CA GLU A 82 2.19 15.20 12.38
C GLU A 82 2.98 15.02 13.69
N SER A 83 3.33 16.00 14.50
CA SER A 83 2.75 17.30 14.80
C SER A 83 3.86 18.25 15.24
N VAL A 84 3.78 19.53 14.86
CA VAL A 84 4.66 20.57 15.43
C VAL A 84 4.14 20.93 16.82
N GLY A 85 4.89 20.57 17.86
CA GLY A 85 4.51 20.83 19.26
C GLY A 85 3.73 19.71 19.95
N SER A 86 3.52 18.56 19.30
CA SER A 86 3.08 17.33 19.99
C SER A 86 4.25 16.72 20.73
N ILE A 87 4.06 16.43 22.02
CA ILE A 87 5.05 15.76 22.87
C ILE A 87 5.13 14.26 22.52
N THR A 88 4.04 13.69 22.01
CA THR A 88 3.90 12.24 21.73
C THR A 88 4.19 11.88 20.28
N GLY A 89 3.88 12.75 19.31
CA GLY A 89 4.09 12.52 17.88
C GLY A 89 3.34 11.28 17.34
N ASP A 90 2.17 10.97 17.89
CA ASP A 90 1.40 9.74 17.65
C ASP A 90 0.33 9.86 16.55
N ASP A 91 0.32 10.95 15.79
CA ASP A 91 -0.70 11.32 14.80
C ASP A 91 -0.18 11.32 13.35
N ASN A 92 1.00 10.75 13.12
CA ASN A 92 1.55 10.52 11.78
C ASN A 92 0.56 9.75 10.88
N LYS A 93 0.42 10.16 9.62
CA LYS A 93 -0.58 9.59 8.70
C LYS A 93 0.07 9.06 7.42
N VAL A 94 -0.51 7.99 6.91
CA VAL A 94 -0.25 7.51 5.54
C VAL A 94 -1.50 7.74 4.71
N TYR A 95 -1.37 8.57 3.67
CA TYR A 95 -2.42 8.86 2.70
C TYR A 95 -2.26 7.98 1.47
N PHE A 96 -3.39 7.51 0.94
CA PHE A 96 -3.45 6.76 -0.32
C PHE A 96 -4.34 7.50 -1.30
N PHE A 97 -3.91 7.57 -2.55
CA PHE A 97 -4.60 8.27 -3.62
C PHE A 97 -5.05 7.28 -4.68
N SER A 98 -6.29 7.42 -5.10
CA SER A 98 -6.87 6.65 -6.20
C SER A 98 -7.60 7.57 -7.15
N GLU A 99 -7.51 7.27 -8.43
CA GLU A 99 -8.33 7.90 -9.45
C GLU A 99 -9.58 7.04 -9.70
N ARG A 100 -10.67 7.72 -10.03
CA ARG A 100 -11.85 7.10 -10.62
C ARG A 100 -12.14 7.81 -11.93
N VAL A 101 -12.23 7.05 -13.00
CA VAL A 101 -12.92 7.51 -14.19
C VAL A 101 -14.40 7.41 -13.88
N VAL A 102 -15.05 8.54 -13.66
CA VAL A 102 -16.50 8.63 -13.55
C VAL A 102 -17.00 9.04 -14.92
N GLU A 103 -17.60 8.12 -15.66
CA GLU A 103 -18.38 8.47 -16.83
C GLU A 103 -19.66 9.15 -16.32
N TYR A 104 -19.88 10.39 -16.75
CA TYR A 104 -21.17 11.06 -16.59
C TYR A 104 -22.02 10.66 -17.80
N ASP A 105 -23.14 9.99 -17.55
CA ASP A 105 -24.20 9.77 -18.54
C ASP A 105 -24.89 11.10 -18.91
#